data_AF-A0A956EAZ1-F1
#
_entry.id   AF-A0A956EAZ1-F1
#
_cell.length_a   1.000
_cell.length_b   1.000
_cell.length_c   1.000
_cell.angle_alpha   90.00
_cell.angle_beta   90.00
_cell.angle_gamma   90.00
#
_symmetry.space_group_name_H-M   'P 1'
#
loop_
_entity.id
_entity.type
_entity.pdbx_description
1 polymer ?
#
loop_
_entity_poly.entity_id
_entity_poly.type
_entity_poly.pdbx_seq_one_letter_code
_entity_poly.pdbx_strand_id
1 'polypeptide(L)'
;TLDFEELDFLVFQERLASKNFPDLAYYSGVAGFDVDVAVRPLYYPDSPQNWGHIDDSELTGYMDKMRTSVDADERQQLAKDFSSRAYDQVVAMFLNGYHTYSATQPWLHSFSQSLYTTPNNWATHCWRYFWLDESAPARS
;
A
#
# COMPACT_ATOMS: atom_id res chain seq x y z
N THR A 1 7.99 28.64 0.41
CA THR A 1 6.51 28.51 0.38
C THR A 1 6.20 27.22 -0.32
N LEU A 2 5.37 26.38 0.28
CA LEU A 2 4.88 25.17 -0.40
C LEU A 2 3.81 25.59 -1.41
N ASP A 3 3.92 25.10 -2.63
CA ASP A 3 2.93 25.30 -3.70
C ASP A 3 2.20 23.98 -3.93
N PHE A 4 0.88 24.03 -4.04
CA PHE A 4 0.03 22.84 -4.19
C PHE A 4 -0.70 22.92 -5.53
N GLU A 5 -0.51 21.91 -6.37
CA GLU A 5 -1.22 21.76 -7.64
C GLU A 5 -2.37 20.76 -7.48
N GLU A 6 -3.59 21.17 -7.83
CA GLU A 6 -4.73 20.26 -7.93
C GLU A 6 -4.81 19.72 -9.36
N LEU A 7 -4.89 18.40 -9.50
CA LEU A 7 -4.91 17.70 -10.78
C LEU A 7 -6.17 16.84 -10.91
N ASP A 8 -6.69 16.73 -12.13
CA ASP A 8 -7.62 15.66 -12.48
C ASP A 8 -6.95 14.30 -12.22
N PHE A 9 -7.75 13.33 -11.77
CA PHE A 9 -7.24 12.01 -11.40
C PHE A 9 -6.49 11.31 -12.54
N LEU A 10 -6.96 11.40 -13.78
CA LEU A 10 -6.30 10.74 -14.91
C LEU A 10 -4.98 11.43 -15.26
N VAL A 11 -4.93 12.75 -15.17
CA VAL A 11 -3.70 13.54 -15.36
C VAL A 11 -2.68 13.19 -14.28
N PHE A 12 -3.12 13.05 -13.03
CA PHE A 12 -2.27 12.61 -11.93
C PHE A 12 -1.71 11.20 -12.17
N GLN A 13 -2.54 10.24 -12.61
CA GLN A 13 -2.09 8.88 -12.94
C GLN A 13 -1.08 8.85 -14.09
N GLU A 14 -1.28 9.67 -15.13
CA GLU A 14 -0.32 9.80 -16.24
C GLU A 14 1.02 10.34 -15.74
N ARG A 15 1.02 11.42 -14.94
CA ARG A 15 2.25 11.98 -14.36
C ARG A 15 2.96 11.03 -13.41
N LEU A 16 2.20 10.26 -12.63
CA LEU A 16 2.75 9.18 -11.81
C LEU A 16 3.47 8.16 -12.70
N ALA A 17 2.77 7.60 -13.69
CA ALA A 17 3.32 6.59 -14.59
C ALA A 17 4.57 7.08 -15.33
N SER A 18 4.59 8.35 -15.75
CA SER A 18 5.75 8.97 -16.41
C SER A 18 6.84 9.43 -15.43
N LYS A 19 6.61 9.32 -14.12
CA LYS A 19 7.47 9.84 -13.05
C LYS A 19 7.84 11.33 -13.23
N ASN A 20 6.89 12.11 -13.75
CA ASN A 20 7.10 13.53 -14.08
C ASN A 20 6.51 14.42 -12.99
N PHE A 21 7.20 14.46 -11.85
CA PHE A 21 6.86 15.31 -10.72
C PHE A 21 8.14 15.70 -9.96
N PRO A 22 8.25 16.93 -9.45
CA PRO A 22 9.39 17.34 -8.63
C PRO A 22 9.34 16.71 -7.23
N ASP A 23 8.15 16.65 -6.66
CA ASP A 23 7.85 16.08 -5.36
C ASP A 23 6.49 15.35 -5.44
N LEU A 24 6.30 14.35 -4.60
CA LEU A 24 5.08 13.55 -4.61
C LEU A 24 4.55 13.30 -3.19
N ALA A 25 3.36 13.80 -2.91
CA ALA A 25 2.53 13.31 -1.83
C ALA A 25 1.63 12.19 -2.39
N TYR A 26 1.96 10.94 -2.08
CA TYR A 26 1.25 9.77 -2.60
C TYR A 26 0.93 8.78 -1.49
N TYR A 27 -0.16 8.06 -1.71
CA TYR A 27 -0.55 6.91 -0.92
C TYR A 27 -0.41 5.66 -1.80
N SER A 28 0.32 4.65 -1.31
CA SER A 28 0.35 3.34 -1.96
C SER A 28 -0.57 2.35 -1.25
N GLY A 29 -1.22 1.50 -2.04
CA GLY A 29 -1.77 0.26 -1.54
C GLY A 29 -0.65 -0.75 -1.25
N VAL A 30 -0.72 -1.42 -0.11
CA VAL A 30 0.05 -2.62 0.19
C VAL A 30 -0.91 -3.80 0.16
N ALA A 31 -0.66 -4.75 -0.73
CA ALA A 31 -1.42 -6.00 -0.78
C ALA A 31 -0.60 -7.10 -0.08
N GLY A 32 -1.18 -7.78 0.91
CA GLY A 32 -0.54 -8.92 1.56
C GLY A 32 -0.07 -8.67 2.99
N PHE A 33 0.47 -9.71 3.61
CA PHE A 33 0.86 -9.76 5.02
C PHE A 33 2.38 -9.91 5.22
N ASP A 34 3.15 -9.82 4.15
CA ASP A 34 4.60 -9.96 4.16
C ASP A 34 5.28 -8.61 3.89
N VAL A 35 6.37 -8.34 4.59
CA VAL A 35 7.11 -7.08 4.49
C VAL A 35 7.70 -6.89 3.09
N ASP A 36 8.23 -7.93 2.45
CA ASP A 36 8.79 -7.84 1.08
C ASP A 36 7.72 -7.37 0.09
N VAL A 37 6.48 -7.86 0.25
CA VAL A 37 5.37 -7.47 -0.63
C VAL A 37 4.97 -5.99 -0.43
N ALA A 38 5.19 -5.45 0.76
CA ALA A 38 4.98 -4.02 1.04
C ALA A 38 6.10 -3.14 0.49
N VAL A 39 7.36 -3.53 0.68
CA VAL A 39 8.50 -2.66 0.39
C VAL A 39 9.01 -2.79 -1.04
N ARG A 40 8.99 -3.98 -1.64
CA ARG A 40 9.58 -4.20 -2.96
C ARG A 40 8.93 -3.34 -4.06
N PRO A 41 7.60 -3.17 -4.13
CA PRO A 41 7.01 -2.27 -5.12
C PRO A 41 7.47 -0.82 -4.96
N LEU A 42 7.74 -0.37 -3.74
CA LEU A 42 8.00 1.05 -3.46
C LEU A 42 9.48 1.42 -3.49
N TYR A 43 10.37 0.46 -3.16
CA TYR A 43 11.79 0.74 -2.92
C TYR A 43 12.73 0.01 -3.88
N TYR A 44 12.27 -1.03 -4.60
CA TYR A 44 13.15 -1.76 -5.50
C TYR A 44 13.49 -0.91 -6.73
N PRO A 45 14.76 -0.83 -7.18
CA PRO A 45 15.17 0.08 -8.25
C PRO A 45 14.36 -0.07 -9.54
N ASP A 46 14.12 -1.32 -9.95
CA ASP A 46 13.40 -1.64 -11.19
C ASP A 46 11.86 -1.64 -11.06
N SER A 47 11.33 -1.31 -9.88
CA SER A 47 9.89 -1.32 -9.69
C SER A 47 9.23 -0.15 -10.44
N PRO A 48 8.15 -0.40 -11.20
CA PRO A 48 7.38 0.69 -11.80
C PRO A 48 6.78 1.62 -10.74
N GLN A 49 6.50 1.11 -9.52
CA GLN A 49 5.96 1.89 -8.41
C GLN A 49 7.02 2.55 -7.53
N ASN A 50 8.32 2.42 -7.86
CA ASN A 50 9.38 3.18 -7.21
C ASN A 50 9.35 4.63 -7.71
N TRP A 51 8.39 5.39 -7.18
CA TRP A 51 8.15 6.79 -7.54
C TRP A 51 9.26 7.72 -7.06
N GLY A 52 9.99 7.33 -6.01
CA GLY A 52 11.11 8.10 -5.46
C GLY A 52 12.44 7.87 -6.19
N HIS A 53 12.47 7.05 -7.24
CA HIS A 53 13.71 6.67 -7.95
C HIS A 53 14.81 6.15 -7.01
N ILE A 54 14.41 5.41 -5.98
CA ILE A 54 15.31 4.89 -4.95
C ILE A 54 16.25 3.87 -5.58
N ASP A 55 17.55 4.11 -5.48
CA ASP A 55 18.62 3.22 -5.94
C ASP A 55 19.67 3.07 -4.82
N ASP A 56 19.29 2.32 -3.79
CA ASP A 56 20.15 2.00 -2.64
C ASP A 56 20.44 0.50 -2.63
N SER A 57 21.72 0.15 -2.78
CA SER A 57 22.17 -1.24 -2.86
C SER A 57 21.97 -2.02 -1.55
N GLU A 58 22.02 -1.35 -0.40
CA GLU A 58 21.78 -2.00 0.90
C GLU A 58 20.30 -2.33 1.08
N LEU A 59 19.41 -1.37 0.77
CA LEU A 59 17.95 -1.62 0.76
C LEU A 59 17.60 -2.75 -0.19
N THR A 60 18.17 -2.74 -1.40
CA THR A 60 18.02 -3.81 -2.40
C THR A 60 18.47 -5.16 -1.84
N GLY A 61 19.64 -5.19 -1.20
CA GLY A 61 20.18 -6.40 -0.57
C GLY A 61 19.31 -6.95 0.56
N TYR A 62 18.72 -6.09 1.40
CA TYR A 62 17.77 -6.53 2.43
C TYR A 62 16.51 -7.13 1.83
N MET A 63 15.93 -6.48 0.82
CA MET A 63 14.73 -6.99 0.14
C MET A 63 15.00 -8.35 -0.50
N ASP A 64 16.12 -8.52 -1.18
CA ASP A 64 16.47 -9.78 -1.84
C ASP A 64 16.69 -10.92 -0.83
N LYS A 65 17.36 -10.64 0.30
CA LYS A 65 17.50 -11.61 1.39
C LYS A 65 16.17 -11.95 2.04
N MET A 66 15.29 -10.97 2.30
CA MET A 66 13.97 -11.21 2.89
C MET A 66 13.15 -12.17 2.03
N ARG A 67 13.17 -11.98 0.71
CA ARG A 67 12.43 -12.80 -0.25
C ARG A 67 12.91 -14.25 -0.30
N THR A 68 14.20 -14.49 -0.13
CA THR A 68 14.79 -15.84 -0.20
C THR A 68 14.90 -16.54 1.15
N SER A 69 14.84 -15.80 2.26
CA SER A 69 14.96 -16.39 3.59
C SER A 69 13.69 -17.15 3.99
N VAL A 70 13.90 -18.37 4.50
CA VAL A 70 12.85 -19.22 5.07
C VAL A 70 12.78 -19.12 6.60
N ASP A 71 13.78 -18.50 7.22
CA ASP A 71 13.87 -18.29 8.66
C ASP A 71 13.06 -17.03 9.05
N ALA A 72 12.12 -17.19 9.98
CA ALA A 72 11.25 -16.09 10.38
C ALA A 72 12.00 -15.01 11.17
N ASP A 73 12.97 -15.37 11.99
CA ASP A 73 13.76 -14.44 12.80
C ASP A 73 14.74 -13.67 11.90
N GLU A 74 15.34 -14.34 10.91
CA GLU A 74 16.17 -13.68 9.90
C GLU A 74 15.35 -12.66 9.11
N ARG A 75 14.16 -13.03 8.60
CA ARG A 75 13.27 -12.09 7.90
C ARG A 75 12.90 -10.90 8.77
N GLN A 76 12.61 -11.15 10.04
CA GLN A 76 12.29 -10.07 10.98
C GLN A 76 13.48 -9.11 11.18
N GLN A 77 14.69 -9.64 11.33
CA GLN A 77 15.87 -8.81 11.50
C GLN A 77 16.16 -7.98 10.23
N LEU A 78 16.09 -8.60 9.05
CA LEU A 78 16.24 -7.91 7.76
C LEU A 78 15.21 -6.79 7.56
N ALA A 79 13.96 -6.99 8.00
CA ALA A 79 12.94 -5.95 7.96
C ALA A 79 13.27 -4.75 8.88
N LYS A 80 13.87 -5.00 10.05
CA LYS A 80 14.34 -3.94 10.96
C LYS A 80 15.54 -3.18 10.37
N ASP A 81 16.47 -3.90 9.75
CA ASP A 81 17.66 -3.31 9.12
C ASP A 81 17.25 -2.45 7.92
N PHE A 82 16.35 -2.97 7.07
CA PHE A 82 15.72 -2.22 5.98
C PHE A 82 15.08 -0.92 6.50
N SER A 83 14.24 -1.02 7.53
CA SER A 83 13.53 0.15 8.07
C SER A 83 14.52 1.18 8.63
N SER A 84 15.55 0.73 9.35
CA SER A 84 16.59 1.60 9.90
C SER A 84 17.35 2.35 8.80
N ARG A 85 17.75 1.64 7.73
CA ARG A 85 18.42 2.25 6.57
C ARG A 85 17.51 3.23 5.83
N ALA A 86 16.24 2.88 5.62
CA ALA A 86 15.28 3.75 4.95
C ALA A 86 15.05 5.06 5.71
N TYR A 87 14.99 5.01 7.05
CA TYR A 87 14.89 6.21 7.87
C TYR A 87 16.18 7.04 7.91
N ASP A 88 17.34 6.39 7.97
CA ASP A 88 18.64 7.07 7.94
C ASP A 88 18.85 7.86 6.64
N GLN A 89 18.44 7.28 5.50
CA GLN A 89 18.56 7.91 4.19
C GLN A 89 17.39 8.86 3.85
N VAL A 90 16.35 8.92 4.70
CA VAL A 90 15.13 9.74 4.50
C VAL A 90 14.53 9.54 3.10
N VAL A 91 14.56 8.31 2.59
CA VAL A 91 14.12 8.00 1.21
C VAL A 91 12.62 8.17 0.99
N ALA A 92 11.84 8.17 2.07
CA ALA A 92 10.42 8.50 2.07
C ALA A 92 9.99 9.01 3.45
N MET A 93 9.12 10.02 3.48
CA MET A 93 8.53 10.51 4.72
C MET A 93 7.12 9.93 4.89
N PHE A 94 6.96 9.00 5.84
CA PHE A 94 5.66 8.47 6.22
C PHE A 94 4.96 9.44 7.17
N LEU A 95 3.93 10.12 6.67
CA LEU A 95 3.23 11.19 7.40
C LEU A 95 2.08 10.70 8.28
N ASN A 96 1.51 9.52 8.01
CA ASN A 96 0.33 9.04 8.72
C ASN A 96 0.19 7.51 8.74
N GLY A 97 -0.44 7.02 9.81
CA GLY A 97 -1.07 5.70 9.85
C GLY A 97 -2.56 5.83 9.54
N TYR A 98 -3.11 4.90 8.77
CA TYR A 98 -4.52 4.94 8.38
C TYR A 98 -5.38 4.13 9.33
N HIS A 99 -6.51 4.70 9.72
CA HIS A 99 -7.61 3.98 10.35
C HIS A 99 -8.79 3.99 9.39
N THR A 100 -9.29 2.81 9.02
CA THR A 100 -10.48 2.72 8.19
C THR A 100 -11.70 2.55 9.09
N TYR A 101 -12.64 3.48 8.96
CA TYR A 101 -13.97 3.34 9.55
C TYR A 101 -14.97 3.11 8.42
N SER A 102 -15.85 2.14 8.60
CA SER A 102 -16.92 1.88 7.65
C SER A 102 -18.25 1.95 8.35
N ALA A 103 -19.15 2.75 7.82
CA ALA A 103 -20.55 2.75 8.20
C ALA A 103 -21.30 1.87 7.21
N THR A 104 -21.99 0.84 7.71
CA THR A 104 -22.80 -0.08 6.91
C THR A 104 -24.24 -0.04 7.38
N GLN A 105 -25.13 -0.53 6.52
CA GLN A 105 -26.51 -0.72 6.89
C GLN A 105 -26.67 -2.06 7.63
N PRO A 106 -27.61 -2.18 8.60
CA PRO A 106 -27.80 -3.43 9.35
C PRO A 106 -28.15 -4.64 8.48
N TRP A 107 -28.75 -4.38 7.32
CA TRP A 107 -29.14 -5.39 6.34
C TRP A 107 -28.02 -5.80 5.38
N LEU A 108 -26.82 -5.19 5.46
CA LEU A 108 -25.64 -5.56 4.68
C LEU A 108 -24.75 -6.49 5.50
N HIS A 109 -24.63 -7.72 5.04
CA HIS A 109 -23.93 -8.79 5.75
C HIS A 109 -22.58 -9.13 5.15
N SER A 110 -21.77 -9.82 5.96
CA SER A 110 -20.42 -10.26 5.60
C SER A 110 -19.47 -9.12 5.22
N PHE A 111 -19.79 -7.91 5.70
CA PHE A 111 -18.89 -6.76 5.68
C PHE A 111 -17.82 -6.94 6.75
N SER A 112 -16.82 -7.77 6.46
CA SER A 112 -15.66 -7.96 7.32
C SER A 112 -14.38 -7.77 6.53
N GLN A 113 -13.34 -7.25 7.19
CA GLN A 113 -11.98 -7.31 6.67
C GLN A 113 -11.45 -8.74 6.86
N SER A 114 -11.14 -9.40 5.76
CA SER A 114 -10.56 -10.73 5.69
C SER A 114 -9.59 -10.81 4.52
N LEU A 115 -8.87 -11.93 4.43
CA LEU A 115 -7.98 -12.23 3.29
C LEU A 115 -8.73 -12.23 1.94
N TYR A 116 -10.05 -12.38 1.95
CA TYR A 116 -10.91 -12.49 0.76
C TYR A 116 -11.89 -11.32 0.59
N THR A 117 -12.01 -10.45 1.59
CA THR A 117 -12.94 -9.31 1.61
C THR A 117 -12.27 -8.16 2.32
N THR A 118 -11.92 -7.09 1.61
CA THR A 118 -11.38 -5.88 2.25
C THR A 118 -12.25 -4.71 1.86
N PRO A 119 -13.45 -4.58 2.45
CA PRO A 119 -14.27 -3.44 2.18
C PRO A 119 -13.57 -2.19 2.76
N ASN A 120 -13.31 -1.24 1.87
CA ASN A 120 -12.82 0.10 2.18
C ASN A 120 -11.37 0.23 2.64
N ASN A 121 -10.55 -0.84 2.61
CA ASN A 121 -9.12 -0.71 2.94
C ASN A 121 -8.21 -1.58 2.06
N TRP A 122 -7.30 -0.92 1.34
CA TRP A 122 -6.05 -1.41 0.74
C TRP A 122 -6.12 -2.66 -0.18
N ALA A 123 -7.30 -3.21 -0.48
CA ALA A 123 -7.45 -4.29 -1.47
C ALA A 123 -8.81 -4.25 -2.20
N THR A 124 -8.86 -5.03 -3.28
CA THR A 124 -10.02 -5.30 -4.13
C THR A 124 -11.31 -5.43 -3.33
N HIS A 125 -12.31 -4.62 -3.69
CA HIS A 125 -13.67 -4.78 -3.22
C HIS A 125 -14.24 -6.10 -3.75
N CYS A 126 -14.02 -7.19 -3.00
CA CYS A 126 -14.59 -8.48 -3.33
C CYS A 126 -16.05 -8.51 -2.85
N TRP A 127 -16.94 -7.89 -3.63
CA TRP A 127 -18.38 -7.86 -3.34
C TRP A 127 -19.04 -9.25 -3.40
N ARG A 128 -18.31 -10.28 -3.85
CA ARG A 128 -18.80 -11.65 -4.03
C ARG A 128 -19.42 -12.25 -2.77
N TYR A 129 -18.91 -11.89 -1.60
CA TYR A 129 -19.35 -12.46 -0.32
C TYR A 129 -20.31 -11.54 0.43
N PHE A 130 -20.64 -10.38 -0.12
CA PHE A 130 -21.57 -9.44 0.48
C PHE A 130 -22.98 -9.84 0.05
N TRP A 131 -23.90 -9.82 0.99
CA TRP A 131 -25.30 -10.12 0.71
C TRP A 131 -26.20 -9.20 1.52
N LEU A 132 -27.38 -8.94 0.97
CA LEU A 132 -28.42 -8.17 1.63
C LEU A 132 -29.42 -9.15 2.26
N ASP A 133 -29.98 -8.86 3.42
CA ASP A 133 -31.12 -9.62 3.94
C ASP A 133 -32.46 -9.09 3.42
N GLU A 134 -33.57 -9.65 3.91
CA GLU A 134 -34.94 -9.27 3.52
C GLU A 134 -35.36 -7.88 4.01
N SER A 135 -34.67 -7.31 5.01
CA SER A 135 -34.95 -5.97 5.52
C SER A 135 -34.31 -4.86 4.68
N ALA A 136 -33.55 -5.21 3.64
CA ALA A 136 -32.97 -4.26 2.71
C ALA A 136 -34.05 -3.56 1.86
N PRO A 137 -34.00 -2.22 1.74
CA PRO A 137 -34.94 -1.49 0.90
C PRO A 137 -34.77 -1.87 -0.58
N ALA A 138 -35.88 -1.90 -1.32
CA ALA A 138 -35.94 -2.23 -2.75
C ALA A 138 -35.70 -3.69 -3.17
N ARG A 139 -35.77 -4.66 -2.24
CA ARG A 139 -36.03 -6.07 -2.56
C ARG A 139 -37.54 -6.31 -2.64
N SER A 140 -38.16 -5.85 -3.72
CA SER A 140 -39.54 -6.19 -4.10
C SER A 140 -39.54 -6.93 -5.42
#